data_AF-A0A7J7KSN6-F1
#
_entry.id   AF-A0A7J7KSN6-F1
#
_cell.length_a   1.000
_cell.length_b   1.000
_cell.length_c   1.000
_cell.angle_alpha   90.00
_cell.angle_beta   90.00
_cell.angle_gamma   90.00
#
_symmetry.space_group_name_H-M   'P 1'
#
loop_
_entity.id
_entity.type
_entity.pdbx_description
1 polymer ?
#
loop_
_entity_poly.entity_id
_entity_poly.type
_entity_poly.pdbx_seq_one_letter_code
_entity_poly.pdbx_strand_id
1 'polypeptide(L)'
;MYKKRIYGVLKQAANEVTAQKCSVREATKTFRIAKTSLQRYINKYASQPATLRVGYQGIAQAHTVFTNAKEQEIANHIKAFDDRFYGLTAEQCKQLACSYAKFNKMTNIPPSWNRNQASGE
;
A
#
# COMPACT_ATOMS: atom_id res chain seq x y z
N MET A 1 -7.60 -7.69 -9.78
CA MET A 1 -9.03 -7.78 -9.39
C MET A 1 -9.32 -8.80 -8.27
N TYR A 2 -8.61 -9.93 -8.18
CA TYR A 2 -8.86 -10.99 -7.18
C TYR A 2 -8.72 -10.59 -5.69
N LYS A 3 -7.77 -9.72 -5.33
CA LYS A 3 -7.46 -9.38 -3.92
C LYS A 3 -8.59 -8.60 -3.23
N LYS A 4 -9.24 -7.65 -3.91
CA LYS A 4 -10.36 -6.87 -3.35
C LYS A 4 -11.55 -7.76 -2.95
N ARG A 5 -11.82 -8.81 -3.73
CA ARG A 5 -12.91 -9.76 -3.47
C ARG A 5 -12.66 -10.56 -2.19
N ILE A 6 -11.44 -11.09 -2.01
CA ILE A 6 -11.09 -11.90 -0.82
C ILE A 6 -11.20 -11.08 0.48
N TYR A 7 -10.75 -9.82 0.48
CA TYR A 7 -10.86 -8.96 1.66
C TYR A 7 -12.30 -8.56 2.00
N GLY A 8 -13.14 -8.35 0.98
CA GLY A 8 -14.57 -8.09 1.18
C GLY A 8 -15.26 -9.24 1.90
N VAL A 9 -15.00 -10.47 1.45
CA VAL A 9 -15.57 -11.69 2.05
C VAL A 9 -15.04 -11.91 3.48
N LEU A 10 -13.75 -11.68 3.72
CA LEU A 10 -13.16 -11.76 5.07
C LEU A 10 -13.77 -10.76 6.06
N LYS A 11 -14.02 -9.53 5.60
CA LYS A 11 -14.66 -8.48 6.42
C LYS A 11 -16.11 -8.86 6.76
N GLN A 12 -16.86 -9.37 5.79
CA GLN A 12 -18.25 -9.82 6.01
C GLN A 12 -18.31 -10.98 7.00
N ALA A 13 -17.48 -12.01 6.79
CA ALA A 13 -17.40 -13.16 7.69
C ALA A 13 -17.00 -12.76 9.11
N ALA A 14 -16.04 -11.84 9.28
CA ALA A 14 -15.65 -11.32 10.58
C ALA A 14 -16.82 -10.59 11.27
N ASN A 15 -17.50 -9.69 10.54
CA ASN A 15 -18.63 -8.95 11.09
C ASN A 15 -19.78 -9.86 11.57
N GLU A 16 -20.10 -10.93 10.83
CA GLU A 16 -21.15 -11.87 11.24
C GLU A 16 -20.77 -12.63 12.52
N VAL A 17 -19.51 -13.02 12.65
CA VAL A 17 -19.00 -13.67 13.87
C VAL A 17 -18.98 -12.70 15.05
N THR A 18 -18.51 -11.46 14.85
CA THR A 18 -18.44 -10.45 15.92
C THR A 18 -19.83 -9.98 16.36
N ALA A 19 -20.81 -9.95 15.44
CA ALA A 19 -22.21 -9.69 15.74
C ALA A 19 -22.96 -10.89 16.33
N GLN A 20 -22.25 -11.97 16.71
CA GLN A 20 -22.80 -13.22 17.26
C GLN A 20 -23.88 -13.87 16.37
N LYS A 21 -23.91 -13.57 15.06
CA LYS A 21 -24.88 -14.16 14.11
C LYS A 21 -24.54 -15.60 13.74
N CYS A 22 -23.26 -15.95 13.76
CA CYS A 22 -22.78 -17.30 13.52
C CYS A 22 -21.47 -17.58 14.25
N SER A 23 -21.17 -18.86 14.46
CA SER A 23 -19.87 -19.29 15.01
C SER A 23 -18.75 -19.16 13.97
N VAL A 24 -17.49 -19.08 14.44
CA VAL A 24 -16.31 -19.08 13.57
C VAL A 24 -16.32 -20.27 12.60
N ARG A 25 -16.80 -21.45 13.05
CA ARG A 25 -16.86 -22.66 12.22
C ARG A 25 -17.89 -22.52 11.10
N GLU A 26 -19.07 -22.00 11.40
CA GLU A 26 -20.12 -21.77 10.39
C GLU A 26 -19.72 -20.70 9.38
N ALA A 27 -19.10 -19.61 9.82
CA ALA A 27 -18.56 -18.59 8.93
C ALA A 27 -17.52 -19.18 7.96
N THR A 28 -16.61 -20.05 8.43
CA THR A 28 -15.60 -20.68 7.55
C THR A 28 -16.22 -21.56 6.47
N LYS A 29 -17.31 -22.28 6.78
CA LYS A 29 -18.04 -23.10 5.80
C LYS A 29 -18.80 -22.25 4.80
N THR A 30 -19.54 -21.26 5.28
CA THR A 30 -20.41 -20.39 4.47
C THR A 30 -19.60 -19.55 3.49
N PHE A 31 -18.54 -18.90 3.99
CA PHE A 31 -17.71 -18.00 3.19
C PHE A 31 -16.55 -18.70 2.50
N ARG A 32 -16.35 -20.01 2.74
CA ARG A 32 -15.24 -20.82 2.20
C ARG A 32 -13.87 -20.19 2.48
N ILE A 33 -13.67 -19.70 3.70
CA ILE A 33 -12.40 -19.11 4.16
C ILE A 33 -11.73 -20.05 5.16
N ALA A 34 -10.41 -20.17 5.10
CA ALA A 34 -9.64 -20.90 6.10
C ALA A 34 -9.80 -20.28 7.51
N LYS A 35 -10.07 -21.13 8.52
CA LYS A 35 -10.25 -20.72 9.93
C LYS A 35 -9.13 -19.82 10.43
N THR A 36 -7.88 -20.16 10.11
CA THR A 36 -6.69 -19.39 10.52
C THR A 36 -6.69 -17.96 9.96
N SER A 37 -7.16 -17.78 8.72
CA SER A 37 -7.24 -16.47 8.08
C SER A 37 -8.34 -15.61 8.71
N LEU A 38 -9.50 -16.20 8.98
CA LEU A 38 -10.61 -15.52 9.66
C LEU A 38 -10.23 -15.11 11.09
N GLN A 39 -9.62 -16.02 11.85
CA GLN A 39 -9.18 -15.74 13.22
C GLN A 39 -8.11 -14.64 13.27
N ARG A 40 -7.11 -14.71 12.37
CA ARG A 40 -6.08 -13.67 12.26
C ARG A 40 -6.69 -12.30 11.97
N TYR A 41 -7.70 -12.25 11.11
CA TYR A 41 -8.40 -11.00 10.77
C TYR A 41 -9.18 -10.44 11.96
N ILE A 42 -9.97 -11.28 12.65
CA ILE A 42 -10.73 -10.89 13.83
C ILE A 42 -9.81 -10.36 14.94
N ASN A 43 -8.73 -11.09 15.24
CA ASN A 43 -7.78 -10.67 16.28
C ASN A 43 -7.12 -9.33 15.92
N LYS A 44 -6.71 -9.14 14.66
CA LYS A 44 -6.13 -7.88 14.18
C LYS A 44 -7.15 -6.72 14.22
N TYR A 45 -8.43 -7.01 13.94
CA TYR A 45 -9.52 -6.04 13.98
C TYR A 45 -9.89 -5.61 15.39
N ALA A 46 -9.92 -6.54 16.33
CA ALA A 46 -10.18 -6.26 17.74
C ALA A 46 -9.10 -5.35 18.35
N SER A 47 -7.83 -5.59 18.00
CA SER A 47 -6.72 -4.80 18.54
C SER A 47 -6.63 -3.40 17.93
N GLN A 48 -6.88 -3.23 16.62
CA GLN A 48 -6.76 -1.93 15.96
C GLN A 48 -7.72 -1.77 14.75
N PRO A 49 -8.98 -1.36 14.97
CA PRO A 49 -9.97 -1.26 13.89
C PRO A 49 -9.69 -0.13 12.90
N ALA A 50 -9.13 1.00 13.36
CA ALA A 50 -8.83 2.16 12.52
C ALA A 50 -7.55 2.01 11.67
N THR A 51 -6.62 1.14 12.08
CA THR A 51 -5.34 0.91 11.38
C THR A 51 -5.29 -0.45 10.71
N LEU A 52 -6.45 -1.03 10.37
CA LEU A 52 -6.53 -2.34 9.77
C LEU A 52 -5.97 -2.35 8.34
N ARG A 53 -4.65 -2.37 8.24
CA ARG A 53 -3.91 -2.42 6.99
C ARG A 53 -3.89 -3.87 6.54
N VAL A 54 -4.62 -4.15 5.46
CA VAL A 54 -4.79 -5.48 4.90
C VAL A 54 -3.72 -5.78 3.86
N GLY A 55 -3.13 -6.97 3.94
CA GLY A 55 -2.09 -7.41 3.02
C GLY A 55 -0.84 -6.53 3.07
N TYR A 56 -0.28 -6.25 1.90
CA TYR A 56 0.95 -5.46 1.73
C TYR A 56 0.78 -3.95 1.96
N GLN A 57 -0.44 -3.45 2.20
CA GLN A 57 -0.68 -2.01 2.36
C GLN A 57 0.09 -1.40 3.53
N GLY A 58 0.26 -2.16 4.63
CA GLY A 58 1.03 -1.69 5.78
C GLY A 58 2.52 -1.52 5.48
N ILE A 59 3.08 -2.47 4.72
CA ILE A 59 4.48 -2.44 4.27
C ILE A 59 4.65 -1.33 3.23
N ALA A 60 3.75 -1.24 2.25
CA ALA A 60 3.79 -0.22 1.22
C ALA A 60 3.83 1.20 1.81
N GLN A 61 2.98 1.50 2.80
CA GLN A 61 2.99 2.80 3.49
C GLN A 61 4.20 3.04 4.40
N ALA A 62 4.83 1.99 4.93
CA ALA A 62 6.08 2.15 5.68
C ALA A 62 7.24 2.54 4.75
N HIS A 63 7.21 2.04 3.50
CA HIS A 63 8.22 2.30 2.48
C HIS A 63 7.85 3.43 1.50
N THR A 64 6.73 4.14 1.70
CA THR A 64 6.42 5.33 0.90
C THR A 64 7.36 6.46 1.27
N VAL A 65 8.14 6.89 0.28
CA VAL A 65 9.08 8.02 0.39
C VAL A 65 8.34 9.35 0.22
N PHE A 66 7.36 9.36 -0.67
CA PHE A 66 6.55 10.53 -0.97
C PHE A 66 5.14 10.39 -0.40
N THR A 67 4.58 11.50 0.06
CA THR A 67 3.14 11.60 0.29
C THR A 67 2.41 11.75 -1.04
N ASN A 68 1.15 11.34 -1.12
CA ASN A 68 0.35 11.44 -2.35
C ASN A 68 0.40 12.85 -2.99
N ALA A 69 0.37 13.90 -2.16
CA ALA A 69 0.46 15.27 -2.64
C ALA A 69 1.79 15.56 -3.36
N LYS A 70 2.91 15.08 -2.81
CA LYS A 70 4.24 15.26 -3.41
C LYS A 70 4.45 14.38 -4.64
N GLU A 71 3.90 13.16 -4.64
CA GLU A 71 3.91 12.33 -5.86
C GLU A 71 3.18 13.04 -7.00
N GLN A 72 2.07 13.70 -6.70
CA GLN A 72 1.29 14.42 -7.70
C GLN A 72 2.00 15.68 -8.21
N GLU A 73 2.71 16.39 -7.34
CA GLU A 73 3.57 17.51 -7.72
C GLU A 73 4.69 17.07 -8.67
N ILE A 74 5.42 16.00 -8.32
CA ILE A 74 6.47 15.42 -9.16
C ILE A 74 5.89 14.95 -10.51
N ALA A 75 4.74 14.29 -10.50
CA ALA A 75 4.08 13.82 -11.72
C ALA A 75 3.69 14.98 -12.65
N ASN A 76 3.21 16.10 -12.09
CA ASN A 76 2.90 17.28 -12.88
C ASN A 76 4.16 17.91 -13.47
N HIS A 77 5.27 17.95 -12.72
CA HIS A 77 6.55 18.41 -13.24
C HIS A 77 7.08 17.51 -14.37
N ILE A 78 6.99 16.19 -14.22
CA ILE A 78 7.40 15.24 -15.26
C ILE A 78 6.58 15.45 -16.54
N LYS A 79 5.26 15.63 -16.44
CA LYS A 79 4.40 15.94 -17.60
C LYS A 79 4.79 17.25 -18.27
N ALA A 80 5.05 18.30 -17.50
CA ALA A 80 5.50 19.58 -18.05
C ALA A 80 6.88 19.49 -18.76
N PHE A 81 7.75 18.56 -18.33
CA PHE A 81 9.01 18.27 -19.01
C PHE A 81 8.80 17.43 -20.27
N ASP A 82 7.90 16.45 -20.24
CA ASP A 82 7.52 15.63 -21.39
C ASP A 82 7.03 16.51 -22.55
N ASP A 83 6.15 17.46 -22.24
CA ASP A 83 5.62 18.45 -23.20
C ASP A 83 6.69 19.38 -23.77
N ARG A 84 7.80 19.59 -23.05
CA ARG A 84 8.82 20.61 -23.40
C ARG A 84 10.11 20.02 -24.01
N PHE A 85 10.43 18.75 -23.74
CA PHE A 85 11.75 18.17 -24.05
C PHE A 85 11.73 16.86 -24.86
N TYR A 86 10.70 16.58 -25.66
CA TYR A 86 10.58 15.32 -26.44
C TYR A 86 10.60 14.05 -25.58
N GLY A 87 10.22 14.20 -24.32
CA GLY A 87 10.07 13.13 -23.35
C GLY A 87 11.24 12.89 -22.41
N LEU A 88 10.90 12.26 -21.28
CA LEU A 88 11.85 11.80 -20.27
C LEU A 88 11.90 10.28 -20.29
N THR A 89 13.12 9.71 -20.27
CA THR A 89 13.26 8.26 -20.09
C THR A 89 12.88 7.87 -18.65
N ALA A 90 12.46 6.62 -18.46
CA ALA A 90 12.13 6.11 -17.14
C ALA A 90 13.30 6.25 -16.14
N GLU A 91 14.54 6.16 -16.63
CA GLU A 91 15.75 6.31 -15.82
C GLU A 91 15.95 7.76 -15.35
N GLN A 92 15.74 8.73 -16.24
CA GLN A 92 15.79 10.15 -15.88
C GLN A 92 14.70 10.51 -14.87
N CYS A 93 13.50 9.96 -15.02
CA CYS A 93 12.42 10.12 -14.03
C CYS A 93 12.82 9.56 -12.65
N LYS A 94 13.50 8.41 -12.60
CA LYS A 94 13.99 7.81 -11.35
C LYS A 94 15.08 8.66 -10.69
N GLN A 95 16.00 9.22 -11.49
CA GLN A 95 17.04 10.12 -11.00
C GLN A 95 16.45 11.44 -10.49
N LEU A 96 15.47 12.00 -11.20
CA LEU A 96 14.75 13.21 -10.81
C LEU A 96 13.98 13.02 -9.49
N ALA A 97 13.32 11.87 -9.32
CA ALA A 97 12.66 11.54 -8.06
C ALA A 97 13.69 11.44 -6.90
N CYS A 98 14.85 10.83 -7.14
CA CYS A 98 15.91 10.73 -6.13
C CYS A 98 16.49 12.11 -5.76
N SER A 99 16.78 12.96 -6.75
CA SER A 99 17.29 14.32 -6.52
C SER A 99 16.27 15.21 -5.82
N TYR A 100 14.98 15.12 -6.20
CA TYR A 100 13.89 15.83 -5.52
C TYR A 100 13.75 15.39 -4.05
N ALA A 101 13.85 14.09 -3.76
CA ALA A 101 13.81 13.60 -2.38
C ALA A 101 14.98 14.12 -1.53
N LYS A 102 16.19 14.17 -2.10
CA LYS A 102 17.39 14.72 -1.44
C LYS A 102 17.28 16.22 -1.22
N PHE A 103 16.84 16.97 -2.23
CA PHE A 103 16.67 18.43 -2.16
C PHE A 103 15.67 18.82 -1.06
N ASN A 104 14.56 18.10 -0.98
CA ASN A 104 13.53 18.31 0.04
C ASN A 104 13.84 17.65 1.40
N LYS A 105 15.06 17.14 1.60
CA LYS A 105 15.55 16.51 2.84
C LYS A 105 14.58 15.47 3.42
N MET A 106 14.06 14.59 2.57
CA MET A 106 13.15 13.53 3.01
C MET A 106 13.86 12.59 3.98
N THR A 107 13.18 12.23 5.07
CA THR A 107 13.74 11.38 6.12
C THR A 107 13.61 9.88 5.82
N ASN A 108 12.69 9.50 4.93
CA ASN A 108 12.39 8.11 4.60
C ASN A 108 12.96 7.68 3.23
N ILE A 109 14.23 7.99 2.96
CA ILE A 109 14.90 7.60 1.71
C ILE A 109 15.56 6.22 1.88
N PRO A 110 15.23 5.21 1.06
CA PRO A 110 15.89 3.92 1.11
C PRO A 110 17.40 4.02 0.83
N PRO A 111 18.25 3.24 1.51
CA PRO A 111 19.69 3.24 1.24
C PRO A 111 20.06 2.90 -0.22
N SER A 112 19.21 2.12 -0.92
CA SER A 112 19.42 1.81 -2.34
C SER A 112 19.38 3.05 -3.24
N TRP A 113 18.57 4.05 -2.91
CA TRP A 113 18.49 5.30 -3.68
C TRP A 113 19.77 6.13 -3.56
N ASN A 114 20.45 6.07 -2.41
CA ASN A 114 21.74 6.74 -2.23
C ASN A 114 22.86 6.02 -2.97
N ARG A 115 22.85 4.69 -2.98
CA ARG A 115 23.84 3.88 -3.68
C ARG A 115 23.73 4.04 -5.20
N ASN A 116 22.51 3.98 -5.71
CA ASN A 116 22.28 3.87 -7.15
C ASN A 116 21.89 5.21 -7.80
N GLN A 117 21.71 6.27 -6.99
CA GLN A 117 21.27 7.60 -7.43
C GLN A 117 19.92 7.57 -8.19
N ALA A 118 19.15 6.50 -8.06
CA ALA A 118 17.88 6.28 -8.76
C ALA A 118 16.82 5.67 -7.82
N SER A 119 15.56 6.01 -8.07
CA SER A 119 14.40 5.44 -7.38
C SER A 119 14.01 4.06 -7.94
N GLY A 120 13.57 3.15 -7.06
CA GLY A 120 12.92 1.89 -7.45
C GLY A 120 13.85 0.75 -7.88
N GLU A 121 15.08 0.72 -7.35
CA GLU A 121 16.02 -0.40 -7.45
C GLU A 121 16.19 -1.16 -6.12
#